data_AF-A0A2E5P6G1-F1
#
_entry.id   AF-A0A2E5P6G1-F1
#
_cell.length_a   1.000
_cell.length_b   1.000
_cell.length_c   1.000
_cell.angle_alpha   90.00
_cell.angle_beta   90.00
_cell.angle_gamma   90.00
#
_symmetry.space_group_name_H-M   'P 1'
#
loop_
_entity.id
_entity.type
_entity.pdbx_description
1 polymer ?
#
loop_
_entity_poly.entity_id
_entity_poly.type
_entity_poly.pdbx_seq_one_letter_code
_entity_poly.pdbx_strand_id
1 'polypeptide(L)'
;MEDNSSTNNFFLNIKKTINNNLKLIVIILSVLFLLFLLLQTYNYFIKQSTLKNSISFYKAISIDREDESNKILSVLNNSNDFYAILSQLEIIDKNIKNKNYELVNELYKNLLNDNNLENIYKTAIASVAAYNFINIQLINPSTNYIDDINNYIEIIDDELLNYNGIKLELKFLKIITEVENNNIQYNNYNQAIELYDIIMSNENVSSIIKERVNKIHEYQLYK
;
A
#
# COMPACT_ATOMS: atom_id res chain seq x y z
N MET A 1 -64.98 -21.02 9.85
CA MET A 1 -65.50 -19.91 9.03
C MET A 1 -65.82 -18.78 9.99
N GLU A 2 -65.22 -17.61 9.95
CA GLU A 2 -64.28 -16.98 9.02
C GLU A 2 -63.36 -16.09 9.86
N ASP A 3 -62.06 -16.20 9.59
CA ASP A 3 -61.01 -15.35 10.11
C ASP A 3 -60.83 -14.19 9.13
N ASN A 4 -61.00 -12.94 9.55
CA ASN A 4 -60.58 -11.75 8.79
C ASN A 4 -60.73 -10.44 9.58
N SER A 5 -59.79 -10.12 10.49
CA SER A 5 -59.66 -8.74 10.97
C SER A 5 -58.28 -8.42 11.58
N SER A 6 -57.41 -7.75 10.82
CA SER A 6 -56.42 -6.79 11.36
C SER A 6 -55.59 -6.06 10.29
N THR A 7 -55.59 -6.50 9.04
CA THR A 7 -54.69 -5.98 7.98
C THR A 7 -55.18 -4.69 7.28
N ASN A 8 -56.43 -4.26 7.47
CA ASN A 8 -57.03 -3.12 6.74
C ASN A 8 -56.74 -1.73 7.34
N ASN A 9 -56.33 -1.61 8.61
CA ASN A 9 -56.15 -0.29 9.23
C ASN A 9 -54.81 0.39 8.91
N PHE A 10 -53.76 -0.39 8.68
CA PHE A 10 -52.41 0.15 8.46
C PHE A 10 -52.29 0.85 7.09
N PHE A 11 -52.75 0.20 6.01
CA PHE A 11 -52.73 0.78 4.67
C PHE A 11 -53.63 2.00 4.53
N LEU A 12 -54.79 2.01 5.19
CA LEU A 12 -55.68 3.17 5.22
C LEU A 12 -55.05 4.36 5.95
N ASN A 13 -54.35 4.10 7.07
CA ASN A 13 -53.62 5.12 7.79
C ASN A 13 -52.43 5.67 6.99
N ILE A 14 -51.66 4.81 6.30
CA ILE A 14 -50.60 5.24 5.38
C ILE A 14 -51.18 6.10 4.26
N LYS A 15 -52.27 5.65 3.60
CA LYS A 15 -52.92 6.39 2.51
C LYS A 15 -53.41 7.76 2.98
N LYS A 16 -53.99 7.84 4.17
CA LYS A 16 -54.44 9.10 4.78
C LYS A 16 -53.27 10.04 5.10
N THR A 17 -52.18 9.51 5.66
CA THR A 17 -50.97 10.27 5.96
C THR A 17 -50.28 10.78 4.69
N ILE A 18 -50.21 9.96 3.63
CA ILE A 18 -49.66 10.35 2.33
C ILE A 18 -50.53 11.44 1.70
N ASN A 19 -51.85 11.27 1.65
CA ASN A 19 -52.74 12.26 1.05
C ASN A 19 -52.71 13.60 1.79
N ASN A 20 -52.67 13.58 3.13
CA ASN A 20 -52.62 14.81 3.93
C ASN A 20 -51.29 15.56 3.76
N ASN A 21 -50.20 14.86 3.43
CA ASN A 21 -48.86 15.43 3.34
C ASN A 21 -48.26 15.37 1.92
N LEU A 22 -49.09 15.15 0.89
CA LEU A 22 -48.62 14.83 -0.47
C LEU A 22 -47.70 15.91 -1.05
N LYS A 23 -48.01 17.19 -0.83
CA LYS A 23 -47.15 18.31 -1.26
C LYS A 23 -45.77 18.25 -0.61
N LEU A 24 -45.70 17.96 0.68
CA LEU A 24 -44.44 17.89 1.44
C LEU A 24 -43.61 16.67 1.02
N ILE A 25 -44.25 15.53 0.76
CA ILE A 25 -43.59 14.33 0.23
C ILE A 25 -42.95 14.60 -1.14
N VAL A 26 -43.67 15.27 -2.05
CA VAL A 26 -43.15 15.62 -3.38
C VAL A 26 -41.96 16.57 -3.28
N ILE A 27 -42.01 17.56 -2.38
CA ILE A 27 -40.87 18.47 -2.13
C ILE A 27 -39.65 17.68 -1.64
N ILE A 28 -39.81 16.82 -0.64
CA ILE A 28 -38.70 16.00 -0.10
C ILE A 28 -38.10 15.11 -1.18
N LEU A 29 -38.93 14.43 -1.98
CA LEU A 29 -38.46 13.60 -3.09
C LEU A 29 -37.70 14.42 -4.14
N SER A 30 -38.16 15.63 -4.43
CA SER A 30 -37.49 16.52 -5.38
C SER A 30 -36.12 16.98 -4.86
N VAL A 31 -36.01 17.29 -3.57
CA VAL A 31 -34.74 17.63 -2.91
C VAL A 31 -33.78 16.43 -2.90
N LEU A 32 -34.27 15.23 -2.55
CA LEU A 32 -33.47 14.01 -2.58
C LEU A 32 -32.97 13.68 -3.99
N PHE A 33 -33.83 13.86 -5.00
CA PHE A 33 -33.45 13.66 -6.40
C PHE A 33 -32.38 14.67 -6.85
N LEU A 34 -32.52 15.94 -6.45
CA LEU A 34 -31.51 16.96 -6.75
C LEU A 34 -30.17 16.64 -6.08
N LEU A 35 -30.18 16.23 -4.80
CA LEU A 35 -28.98 15.77 -4.09
C LEU A 35 -28.33 14.57 -4.77
N PHE A 36 -29.14 13.60 -5.22
CA PHE A 36 -28.65 12.46 -5.99
C PHE A 36 -27.97 12.88 -7.29
N LEU A 37 -28.56 13.78 -8.08
CA LEU A 37 -27.96 14.28 -9.31
C LEU A 37 -26.63 15.02 -9.07
N LEU A 38 -26.57 15.83 -8.01
CA LEU A 38 -25.33 16.52 -7.62
C LEU A 38 -24.24 15.52 -7.24
N LEU A 39 -24.56 14.49 -6.44
CA LEU A 39 -23.62 13.43 -6.06
C LEU A 39 -23.13 12.65 -7.29
N GLN A 40 -24.02 12.30 -8.22
CA GLN A 40 -23.65 11.60 -9.46
C GLN A 40 -22.71 12.45 -10.33
N THR A 41 -23.03 13.74 -10.47
CA THR A 41 -22.21 14.68 -11.25
C THR A 41 -20.82 14.82 -10.64
N TYR A 42 -20.74 14.98 -9.31
CA TYR A 42 -19.47 15.03 -8.58
C TYR A 42 -18.62 13.77 -8.80
N ASN A 43 -19.22 12.59 -8.64
CA ASN A 43 -18.53 11.32 -8.84
C ASN A 43 -18.06 11.13 -10.29
N TYR A 44 -18.82 11.62 -11.28
CA TYR A 44 -18.42 11.59 -12.69
C TYR A 44 -17.15 12.42 -12.93
N PHE A 45 -17.07 13.63 -12.37
CA PHE A 45 -15.87 14.47 -12.51
C PHE A 45 -14.62 13.83 -11.90
N ILE A 46 -14.74 13.21 -10.70
CA ILE A 46 -13.62 12.48 -10.09
C ILE A 46 -13.16 11.34 -11.00
N LYS A 47 -14.10 10.50 -11.47
CA LYS A 47 -13.77 9.37 -12.36
C LYS A 47 -13.07 9.82 -13.63
N GLN A 48 -13.50 10.93 -14.21
CA GLN A 48 -12.87 11.47 -15.41
C GLN A 48 -11.46 12.00 -15.14
N SER A 49 -11.24 12.62 -13.99
CA SER A 49 -9.89 13.05 -13.56
C SER A 49 -8.96 11.85 -13.40
N THR A 50 -9.40 10.82 -12.68
CA THR A 50 -8.63 9.58 -12.47
C THR A 50 -8.35 8.86 -13.79
N LEU A 51 -9.31 8.82 -14.72
CA LEU A 51 -9.11 8.26 -16.05
C LEU A 51 -8.05 9.04 -16.86
N LYS A 52 -8.06 10.37 -16.77
CA LYS A 52 -7.05 11.20 -17.46
C LYS A 52 -5.66 10.97 -16.87
N ASN A 53 -5.57 10.86 -15.54
CA ASN A 53 -4.32 10.60 -14.84
C ASN A 53 -3.80 9.18 -15.15
N SER A 54 -4.69 8.19 -15.27
CA SER A 54 -4.30 6.84 -15.69
C SER A 54 -3.66 6.81 -17.07
N ILE A 55 -4.29 7.44 -18.06
CA ILE A 55 -3.77 7.53 -19.42
C ILE A 55 -2.41 8.21 -19.42
N SER A 56 -2.26 9.28 -18.63
CA SER A 56 -1.01 10.02 -18.52
C SER A 56 0.09 9.18 -17.88
N PHE A 57 -0.23 8.43 -16.82
CA PHE A 57 0.71 7.53 -16.15
C PHE A 57 1.18 6.42 -17.09
N TYR A 58 0.26 5.71 -17.75
CA TYR A 58 0.60 4.65 -18.69
C TYR A 58 1.41 5.17 -19.89
N LYS A 59 1.11 6.39 -20.36
CA LYS A 59 1.93 7.07 -21.36
C LYS A 59 3.35 7.31 -20.82
N ALA A 60 3.50 7.82 -19.60
CA ALA A 60 4.79 8.11 -19.02
C ALA A 60 5.69 6.87 -18.93
N ILE A 61 5.16 5.74 -18.46
CA ILE A 61 5.95 4.50 -18.31
C ILE A 61 6.24 3.80 -19.65
N SER A 62 5.49 4.12 -20.72
CA SER A 62 5.71 3.58 -22.06
C SER A 62 6.70 4.39 -22.93
N ILE A 63 7.06 5.60 -22.50
CA ILE A 63 7.94 6.48 -23.27
C ILE A 63 9.41 6.14 -22.98
N ASP A 64 10.18 5.88 -24.03
CA ASP A 64 11.62 5.61 -23.93
C ASP A 64 12.45 6.86 -23.53
N ARG A 65 11.94 8.06 -23.81
CA ARG A 65 12.60 9.33 -23.46
C ARG A 65 12.42 9.67 -21.99
N GLU A 66 13.48 9.49 -21.21
CA GLU A 66 13.48 9.67 -19.76
C GLU A 66 13.03 11.09 -19.33
N ASP A 67 13.53 12.15 -19.97
CA ASP A 67 13.16 13.54 -19.63
C ASP A 67 11.65 13.81 -19.79
N GLU A 68 11.05 13.31 -20.88
CA GLU A 68 9.63 13.48 -21.15
C GLU A 68 8.79 12.68 -20.15
N SER A 69 9.21 11.44 -19.88
CA SER A 69 8.57 10.59 -18.88
C SER A 69 8.60 11.24 -17.48
N ASN A 70 9.77 11.74 -17.05
CA ASN A 70 9.94 12.40 -15.75
C ASN A 70 9.10 13.69 -15.63
N LYS A 71 8.96 14.44 -16.74
CA LYS A 71 8.08 15.60 -16.78
C LYS A 71 6.61 15.22 -16.57
N ILE A 72 6.14 14.12 -17.15
CA ILE A 72 4.75 13.67 -16.95
C ILE A 72 4.55 13.17 -15.51
N LEU A 73 5.48 12.37 -14.99
CA LEU A 73 5.40 11.83 -13.61
C LEU A 73 5.42 12.93 -12.55
N SER A 74 6.25 13.96 -12.71
CA SER A 74 6.28 15.11 -11.79
C SER A 74 4.99 15.92 -11.79
N VAL A 75 4.31 16.05 -12.94
CA VAL A 75 2.98 16.66 -13.01
C VAL A 75 1.95 15.80 -12.28
N LEU A 76 1.97 14.48 -12.48
CA LEU A 76 1.05 13.54 -11.83
C LEU A 76 1.24 13.45 -10.32
N ASN A 77 2.46 13.66 -9.83
CA ASN A 77 2.76 13.69 -8.40
C ASN A 77 1.92 14.74 -7.63
N ASN A 78 1.49 15.81 -8.30
CA ASN A 78 0.66 16.86 -7.69
C ASN A 78 -0.85 16.56 -7.76
N SER A 79 -1.26 15.37 -8.21
CA SER A 79 -2.67 14.99 -8.29
C SER A 79 -3.18 14.43 -6.95
N ASN A 80 -4.49 14.55 -6.71
CA ASN A 80 -5.11 14.07 -5.47
C ASN A 80 -5.70 12.65 -5.63
N ASP A 81 -5.10 11.82 -6.48
CA ASP A 81 -5.55 10.44 -6.69
C ASP A 81 -4.40 9.44 -6.63
N PHE A 82 -4.74 8.16 -6.75
CA PHE A 82 -3.79 7.05 -6.63
C PHE A 82 -2.62 7.12 -7.64
N TYR A 83 -2.78 7.82 -8.78
CA TYR A 83 -1.70 7.98 -9.75
C TYR A 83 -0.60 8.93 -9.27
N ALA A 84 -0.85 9.78 -8.28
CA ALA A 84 0.22 10.52 -7.62
C ALA A 84 1.18 9.57 -6.91
N ILE A 85 0.65 8.64 -6.10
CA ILE A 85 1.45 7.62 -5.40
C ILE A 85 2.20 6.74 -6.40
N LEU A 86 1.52 6.24 -7.43
CA LEU A 86 2.17 5.44 -8.48
C LEU A 86 3.29 6.21 -9.19
N SER A 87 3.09 7.51 -9.43
CA SER A 87 4.11 8.34 -10.07
C SER A 87 5.34 8.53 -9.17
N GLN A 88 5.15 8.68 -7.85
CA GLN A 88 6.27 8.72 -6.91
C GLN A 88 7.04 7.40 -6.89
N LEU A 89 6.33 6.26 -6.85
CA LEU A 89 6.96 4.93 -6.88
C LEU A 89 7.74 4.68 -8.17
N GLU A 90 7.23 5.13 -9.32
CA GLU A 90 7.94 5.05 -10.60
C GLU A 90 9.20 5.95 -10.62
N ILE A 91 9.10 7.18 -10.08
CA ILE A 91 10.26 8.07 -9.93
C ILE A 91 11.32 7.41 -9.03
N ILE A 92 10.90 6.76 -7.95
CA ILE A 92 11.80 6.00 -7.07
C ILE A 92 12.49 4.88 -7.84
N ASP A 93 11.76 4.03 -8.55
CA ASP A 93 12.32 2.90 -9.30
C ASP A 93 13.36 3.35 -10.33
N LYS A 94 13.08 4.44 -11.04
CA LYS A 94 14.07 5.06 -11.96
C LYS A 94 15.33 5.52 -11.23
N ASN A 95 15.19 6.16 -10.07
CA ASN A 95 16.34 6.62 -9.29
C ASN A 95 17.13 5.45 -8.68
N ILE A 96 16.49 4.32 -8.37
CA ILE A 96 17.19 3.07 -8.00
C ILE A 96 18.05 2.59 -9.17
N LYS A 97 17.49 2.52 -10.39
CA LYS A 97 18.24 2.12 -11.61
C LYS A 97 19.41 3.06 -11.91
N ASN A 98 19.23 4.36 -11.69
CA ASN A 98 20.25 5.38 -11.86
C ASN A 98 21.24 5.47 -10.68
N LYS A 99 21.09 4.61 -9.66
CA LYS A 99 21.94 4.54 -8.45
C LYS A 99 21.93 5.80 -7.59
N ASN A 100 20.87 6.60 -7.66
CA ASN A 100 20.67 7.81 -6.86
C ASN A 100 20.09 7.47 -5.48
N TYR A 101 20.76 6.61 -4.71
CA TYR A 101 20.18 5.95 -3.52
C TYR A 101 19.84 6.90 -2.36
N GLU A 102 20.59 7.99 -2.19
CA GLU A 102 20.27 9.02 -1.19
C GLU A 102 18.92 9.68 -1.50
N LEU A 103 18.72 10.10 -2.75
CA LEU A 103 17.45 10.65 -3.21
C LEU A 103 16.30 9.64 -3.09
N VAL A 104 16.56 8.36 -3.41
CA VAL A 104 15.57 7.28 -3.22
C VAL A 104 15.12 7.22 -1.75
N ASN A 105 16.05 7.33 -0.81
CA ASN A 105 15.75 7.29 0.62
C ASN A 105 14.84 8.46 1.03
N GLU A 106 15.17 9.66 0.58
CA GLU A 106 14.35 10.86 0.83
C GLU A 106 12.95 10.73 0.23
N LEU A 107 12.84 10.22 -0.99
CA LEU A 107 11.55 10.02 -1.67
C LEU A 107 10.67 9.02 -0.92
N TYR A 108 11.22 7.89 -0.45
CA TYR A 108 10.47 6.93 0.37
C TYR A 108 10.00 7.55 1.69
N LYS A 109 10.89 8.26 2.40
CA LYS A 109 10.53 8.94 3.66
C LYS A 109 9.41 9.96 3.45
N ASN A 110 9.49 10.76 2.39
CA ASN A 110 8.46 11.73 2.05
C ASN A 110 7.11 11.06 1.72
N LEU A 111 7.13 9.99 0.93
CA LEU A 111 5.93 9.23 0.56
C LEU A 111 5.26 8.58 1.78
N LEU A 112 6.03 8.00 2.70
CA LEU A 112 5.50 7.34 3.90
C LEU A 112 4.98 8.34 4.95
N ASN A 113 5.52 9.56 4.97
CA ASN A 113 5.06 10.65 5.83
C ASN A 113 3.77 11.32 5.32
N ASP A 114 3.26 10.98 4.13
CA ASP A 114 1.98 11.51 3.65
C ASP A 114 0.82 11.00 4.54
N ASN A 115 0.06 11.95 5.10
CA ASN A 115 -1.07 11.66 5.99
C ASN A 115 -2.28 11.07 5.24
N ASN A 116 -2.34 11.18 3.92
CA ASN A 116 -3.46 10.69 3.12
C ASN A 116 -3.34 9.22 2.73
N LEU A 117 -2.19 8.59 2.99
CA LEU A 117 -1.93 7.21 2.61
C LEU A 117 -2.53 6.26 3.65
N GLU A 118 -3.47 5.41 3.23
CA GLU A 118 -4.03 4.39 4.12
C GLU A 118 -2.94 3.45 4.61
N ASN A 119 -3.12 2.94 5.82
CA ASN A 119 -2.14 2.15 6.53
C ASN A 119 -1.68 0.89 5.78
N ILE A 120 -2.59 0.24 5.04
CA ILE A 120 -2.24 -0.91 4.19
C ILE A 120 -1.24 -0.55 3.08
N TYR A 121 -1.38 0.64 2.48
CA TYR A 121 -0.44 1.12 1.47
C TYR A 121 0.87 1.58 2.08
N LYS A 122 0.84 2.22 3.26
CA LYS A 122 2.06 2.53 4.04
C LYS A 122 2.87 1.28 4.31
N THR A 123 2.21 0.23 4.80
CA THR A 123 2.83 -1.07 5.07
C THR A 123 3.40 -1.72 3.80
N ALA A 124 2.66 -1.69 2.70
CA ALA A 124 3.14 -2.21 1.41
C ALA A 124 4.39 -1.46 0.91
N ILE A 125 4.35 -0.13 0.93
CA ILE A 125 5.45 0.73 0.47
C ILE A 125 6.67 0.57 1.37
N ALA A 126 6.49 0.52 2.68
CA ALA A 126 7.57 0.31 3.65
C ALA A 126 8.23 -1.07 3.47
N SER A 127 7.44 -2.11 3.21
CA SER A 127 7.96 -3.44 2.88
C SER A 127 8.86 -3.40 1.64
N VAL A 128 8.39 -2.77 0.56
CA VAL A 128 9.17 -2.62 -0.69
C VAL A 128 10.43 -1.77 -0.45
N ALA A 129 10.33 -0.68 0.30
CA ALA A 129 11.47 0.15 0.67
C ALA A 129 12.54 -0.66 1.41
N ALA A 130 12.14 -1.46 2.40
CA ALA A 130 13.06 -2.30 3.16
C ALA A 130 13.77 -3.33 2.26
N TYR A 131 13.05 -4.05 1.39
CA TYR A 131 13.68 -4.96 0.42
C TYR A 131 14.66 -4.25 -0.51
N ASN A 132 14.27 -3.08 -1.03
CA ASN A 132 15.13 -2.31 -1.92
C ASN A 132 16.40 -1.85 -1.20
N PHE A 133 16.29 -1.35 0.02
CA PHE A 133 17.45 -0.89 0.78
C PHE A 133 18.35 -2.02 1.27
N ILE A 134 17.80 -3.21 1.57
CA ILE A 134 18.60 -4.42 1.79
C ILE A 134 19.46 -4.71 0.55
N ASN A 135 18.84 -4.72 -0.64
CA ASN A 135 19.57 -4.95 -1.90
C ASN A 135 20.62 -3.85 -2.18
N ILE A 136 20.26 -2.58 -1.97
CA ILE A 136 21.17 -1.44 -2.15
C ILE A 136 22.38 -1.57 -1.21
N GLN A 137 22.16 -1.91 0.06
CA GLN A 137 23.22 -2.08 1.06
C GLN A 137 24.22 -3.19 0.63
N LEU A 138 23.71 -4.31 0.10
CA LEU A 138 24.54 -5.41 -0.38
C LEU A 138 25.37 -5.02 -1.63
N ILE A 139 24.83 -4.17 -2.51
CA ILE A 139 25.50 -3.72 -3.73
C ILE A 139 26.46 -2.54 -3.47
N ASN A 140 26.16 -1.69 -2.48
CA ASN A 140 26.91 -0.48 -2.16
C ASN A 140 27.23 -0.40 -0.65
N PRO A 141 28.19 -1.19 -0.16
CA PRO A 141 28.49 -1.27 1.28
C PRO A 141 29.14 0.00 1.84
N SER A 142 29.60 0.93 0.99
CA SER A 142 30.20 2.19 1.41
C SER A 142 29.25 3.14 2.13
N THR A 143 27.94 3.01 1.90
CA THR A 143 26.91 3.78 2.62
C THR A 143 26.17 2.83 3.55
N ASN A 144 25.92 3.26 4.78
CA ASN A 144 25.21 2.47 5.77
C ASN A 144 23.74 2.88 5.81
N TYR A 145 22.87 2.00 5.32
CA TYR A 145 21.42 2.12 5.31
C TYR A 145 20.73 1.21 6.34
N ILE A 146 21.46 0.58 7.27
CA ILE A 146 20.89 -0.36 8.24
C ILE A 146 19.82 0.30 9.11
N ASP A 147 20.03 1.55 9.54
CA ASP A 147 19.04 2.29 10.32
C ASP A 147 17.79 2.62 9.48
N ASP A 148 17.96 2.97 8.21
CA ASP A 148 16.85 3.22 7.30
C ASP A 148 16.04 1.95 7.05
N ILE A 149 16.70 0.81 6.82
CA ILE A 149 16.06 -0.51 6.70
C ILE A 149 15.25 -0.81 7.96
N ASN A 150 15.82 -0.57 9.15
CA ASN A 150 15.12 -0.79 10.40
C ASN A 150 13.86 0.10 10.53
N ASN A 151 13.99 1.39 10.20
CA ASN A 151 12.87 2.33 10.21
C ASN A 151 11.75 1.88 9.27
N TYR A 152 12.08 1.41 8.06
CA TYR A 152 11.07 0.88 7.14
C TYR A 152 10.39 -0.39 7.67
N ILE A 153 11.14 -1.30 8.29
CA ILE A 153 10.57 -2.49 8.93
C ILE A 153 9.63 -2.12 10.07
N GLU A 154 9.95 -1.10 10.87
CA GLU A 154 9.12 -0.64 11.99
C GLU A 154 7.77 -0.04 11.56
N ILE A 155 7.71 0.54 10.36
CA ILE A 155 6.47 1.09 9.77
C ILE A 155 5.48 -0.02 9.36
N ILE A 156 5.95 -1.25 9.12
CA ILE A 156 5.07 -2.36 8.73
C ILE A 156 4.15 -2.71 9.89
N ASP A 157 2.85 -2.52 9.70
CA ASP A 157 1.85 -2.72 10.74
C ASP A 157 1.66 -4.20 11.09
N ASP A 158 1.78 -4.52 12.39
CA ASP A 158 1.59 -5.85 12.95
C ASP A 158 0.10 -6.27 13.01
N GLU A 159 -0.85 -5.32 12.91
CA GLU A 159 -2.28 -5.63 12.81
C GLU A 159 -2.66 -6.21 11.44
N LEU A 160 -1.85 -5.95 10.41
CA LEU A 160 -2.06 -6.47 9.06
C LEU A 160 -1.46 -7.87 8.92
N LEU A 161 -2.21 -8.89 9.34
CA LEU A 161 -1.77 -10.30 9.38
C LEU A 161 -1.05 -10.80 8.11
N ASN A 162 -1.48 -10.35 6.93
CA ASN A 162 -0.87 -10.73 5.65
C ASN A 162 0.59 -10.25 5.48
N TYR A 163 1.02 -9.28 6.28
CA TYR A 163 2.38 -8.73 6.27
C TYR A 163 3.26 -9.26 7.40
N ASN A 164 2.73 -10.03 8.35
CA ASN A 164 3.52 -10.58 9.46
C ASN A 164 4.69 -11.43 8.96
N GLY A 165 4.44 -12.30 7.97
CA GLY A 165 5.50 -13.09 7.34
C GLY A 165 6.54 -12.23 6.61
N ILE A 166 6.09 -11.16 5.93
CA ILE A 166 6.98 -10.22 5.23
C ILE A 166 7.88 -9.49 6.22
N LYS A 167 7.32 -9.00 7.33
CA LYS A 167 8.08 -8.32 8.38
C LYS A 167 9.13 -9.24 9.01
N LEU A 168 8.78 -10.50 9.26
CA LEU A 168 9.73 -11.49 9.78
C LEU A 168 10.84 -11.80 8.77
N GLU A 169 10.51 -11.97 7.49
CA GLU A 169 11.51 -12.16 6.44
C GLU A 169 12.46 -10.96 6.34
N LEU A 170 11.93 -9.74 6.35
CA LEU A 170 12.74 -8.52 6.30
C LEU A 170 13.67 -8.37 7.53
N LYS A 171 13.18 -8.72 8.73
CA LYS A 171 14.03 -8.78 9.94
C LYS A 171 15.15 -9.79 9.77
N PHE A 172 14.87 -10.96 9.19
CA PHE A 172 15.88 -11.98 8.93
C PHE A 172 16.91 -11.48 7.92
N LEU A 173 16.47 -10.93 6.78
CA LEU A 173 17.34 -10.39 5.75
C LEU A 173 18.21 -9.23 6.24
N LYS A 174 17.67 -8.37 7.12
CA LYS A 174 18.45 -7.32 7.79
C LYS A 174 19.62 -7.92 8.58
N ILE A 175 19.37 -8.95 9.40
CA ILE A 175 20.42 -9.64 10.17
C ILE A 175 21.47 -10.25 9.21
N ILE A 176 21.03 -10.92 8.13
CA ILE A 176 21.97 -11.45 7.13
C ILE A 176 22.84 -10.34 6.53
N THR A 177 22.24 -9.20 6.21
CA THR A 177 22.94 -8.03 5.66
C THR A 177 23.98 -7.49 6.65
N GLU A 178 23.67 -7.43 7.94
CA GLU A 178 24.62 -7.04 8.99
C GLU A 178 25.78 -8.03 9.14
N VAL A 179 25.50 -9.33 9.08
CA VAL A 179 26.52 -10.38 9.12
C VAL A 179 27.49 -10.25 7.95
N GLU A 180 26.97 -10.05 6.73
CA GLU A 180 27.79 -9.90 5.53
C GLU A 180 28.61 -8.61 5.54
N ASN A 181 28.00 -7.47 5.87
CA ASN A 181 28.70 -6.18 5.91
C ASN A 181 29.86 -6.17 6.93
N ASN A 182 29.69 -6.85 8.06
CA ASN A 182 30.68 -6.89 9.13
C ASN A 182 31.65 -8.08 9.00
N ASN A 183 31.55 -8.89 7.94
CA ASN A 183 32.34 -10.12 7.74
C ASN A 183 32.29 -11.08 8.95
N ILE A 184 31.11 -11.19 9.58
CA ILE A 184 30.90 -12.07 10.73
C ILE A 184 30.62 -13.49 10.22
N GLN A 185 31.14 -14.50 10.92
CA GLN A 185 30.73 -15.88 10.63
C GLN A 185 29.28 -16.08 11.06
N TYR A 186 28.42 -16.51 10.14
CA TYR A 186 26.99 -16.71 10.37
C TYR A 186 26.67 -17.55 11.61
N ASN A 187 27.42 -18.63 11.83
CA ASN A 187 27.27 -19.54 12.97
C ASN A 187 27.46 -18.87 14.33
N ASN A 188 28.08 -17.68 14.38
CA ASN A 188 28.29 -16.93 15.61
C ASN A 188 27.14 -15.94 15.90
N TYR A 189 26.09 -15.90 15.07
CA TYR A 189 24.98 -14.97 15.18
C TYR A 189 23.67 -15.70 15.55
N ASN A 190 23.53 -16.03 16.84
CA ASN A 190 22.36 -16.77 17.37
C ASN A 190 21.02 -16.13 17.00
N GLN A 191 20.96 -14.80 16.92
CA GLN A 191 19.74 -14.07 16.54
C GLN A 191 19.21 -14.48 15.16
N ALA A 192 20.09 -14.79 14.21
CA ALA A 192 19.68 -15.21 12.87
C ALA A 192 19.07 -16.63 12.89
N ILE A 193 19.63 -17.52 13.69
CA ILE A 193 19.16 -18.91 13.87
C ILE A 193 17.82 -18.91 14.62
N GLU A 194 17.72 -18.15 15.70
CA GLU A 194 16.47 -18.00 16.47
C GLU A 194 15.33 -17.46 15.58
N LEU A 195 15.61 -16.43 14.79
CA LEU A 195 14.60 -15.86 13.89
C LEU A 195 14.23 -16.82 12.76
N TYR A 196 15.18 -17.58 12.22
CA TYR A 196 14.92 -18.66 11.28
C TYR A 196 13.94 -19.69 11.87
N ASP A 197 14.19 -20.17 13.09
CA ASP A 197 13.32 -21.15 13.75
C ASP A 197 11.91 -20.60 14.00
N ILE A 198 11.80 -19.33 14.40
CA ILE A 198 10.51 -18.62 14.52
C ILE A 198 9.78 -18.62 13.18
N ILE A 199 10.45 -18.29 12.08
CA ILE A 199 9.85 -18.25 10.75
C ILE A 199 9.37 -19.64 10.32
N MET A 200 10.18 -20.68 10.54
CA MET A 200 9.84 -22.05 10.11
C MET A 200 8.67 -22.63 10.90
N SER A 201 8.61 -22.37 12.21
CA SER A 201 7.57 -22.86 13.10
C SER A 201 6.25 -22.07 13.02
N ASN A 202 6.29 -20.82 12.55
CA ASN A 202 5.10 -19.96 12.51
C ASN A 202 4.10 -20.38 11.42
N GLU A 203 2.88 -20.76 11.81
CA GLU A 203 1.82 -21.21 10.91
C GLU A 203 1.27 -20.10 9.99
N ASN A 204 1.38 -18.84 10.41
CA ASN A 204 0.90 -17.68 9.66
C ASN A 204 1.90 -17.22 8.58
N VAL A 205 3.11 -17.80 8.54
CA VAL A 205 4.10 -17.50 7.51
C VAL A 205 3.85 -18.42 6.31
N SER A 206 3.70 -17.82 5.13
CA SER A 206 3.50 -18.58 3.89
C SER A 206 4.67 -19.53 3.59
N SER A 207 4.37 -20.65 2.95
CA SER A 207 5.38 -21.62 2.49
C SER A 207 6.45 -20.99 1.59
N ILE A 208 6.07 -20.00 0.76
CA ILE A 208 6.98 -19.30 -0.13
C ILE A 208 8.03 -18.52 0.66
N ILE A 209 7.62 -17.81 1.73
CA ILE A 209 8.56 -17.08 2.60
C ILE A 209 9.48 -18.07 3.32
N LYS A 210 8.92 -19.17 3.84
CA LYS A 210 9.72 -20.23 4.49
C LYS A 210 10.77 -20.79 3.54
N GLU A 211 10.40 -21.08 2.29
CA GLU A 211 11.33 -21.60 1.28
C GLU A 211 12.47 -20.62 0.99
N ARG A 212 12.16 -19.32 0.81
CA ARG A 212 13.20 -18.29 0.57
C ARG A 212 14.15 -18.16 1.76
N VAL A 213 13.60 -18.08 2.97
CA VAL A 213 14.40 -17.99 4.20
C VAL A 213 15.25 -19.24 4.40
N ASN A 214 14.71 -20.44 4.12
CA ASN A 214 15.47 -21.70 4.21
C ASN A 214 16.65 -21.72 3.24
N LYS A 215 16.45 -21.34 1.98
CA LYS A 215 17.54 -21.28 0.99
C LYS A 215 18.66 -20.34 1.43
N ILE A 216 18.32 -19.18 1.98
CA ILE A 216 19.31 -18.21 2.47
C ILE A 216 20.02 -18.75 3.70
N HIS A 217 19.30 -19.35 4.65
CA HIS A 217 19.86 -19.98 5.83
C HIS A 217 20.86 -21.09 5.47
N GLU A 218 20.46 -22.03 4.62
CA GLU A 218 21.34 -23.10 4.14
C GLU A 218 22.57 -22.56 3.43
N TYR A 219 22.40 -21.56 2.55
CA TYR A 219 23.53 -20.92 1.89
C TYR A 219 24.53 -20.33 2.89
N GLN A 220 24.06 -19.63 3.92
CA GLN A 220 24.94 -19.02 4.92
C GLN A 220 25.63 -20.02 5.85
N LEU A 221 25.02 -21.19 6.12
CA LEU A 221 25.64 -22.27 6.90
C LEU A 221 26.86 -22.89 6.20
N TYR A 222 26.83 -22.94 4.86
CA TYR A 222 27.84 -23.64 4.05
C TYR A 222 28.73 -22.72 3.21
N LYS A 223 28.60 -21.40 3.37
CA LYS A 223 29.44 -20.37 2.75
C LYS A 223 30.85 -20.40 3.34
#